data_AF-A0A961IRK6-F1
#
_entry.id   AF-A0A961IRK6-F1
#
_cell.length_a   1.000
_cell.length_b   1.000
_cell.length_c   1.000
_cell.angle_alpha   90.00
_cell.angle_beta   90.00
_cell.angle_gamma   90.00
#
_symmetry.space_group_name_H-M   'P 1'
#
loop_
_entity.id
_entity.type
_entity.pdbx_description
1 polymer ?
#
loop_
_entity_poly.entity_id
_entity_poly.type
_entity_poly.pdbx_seq_one_letter_code
_entity_poly.pdbx_strand_id
1 'polypeptide(L)'
;MGARYPYYLLADSREGQMKEAEVTRTSPSSQPTRGNIRHGFVYERVPHITLKSIANNAEIDVIWERLQPAVEDAITALNAALAGHSTPFKVETGGRAGKMIDFRNDGEVALASGELAPAAGFMEWEIPREVDVKWPAASKQAHADWWQQRIARQKEIDASIA
;
A
#
# COMPACT_ATOMS: atom_id res chain seq x y z
N MET A 1 16.85 37.17 15.59
CA MET A 1 16.53 35.74 15.72
C MET A 1 15.48 35.40 14.67
N GLY A 2 15.90 34.90 13.51
CA GLY A 2 14.98 34.45 12.46
C GLY A 2 14.80 32.95 12.58
N ALA A 3 13.56 32.48 12.75
CA ALA A 3 13.26 31.06 12.82
C ALA A 3 13.67 30.40 11.49
N ARG A 4 14.61 29.44 11.55
CA ARG A 4 14.87 28.51 10.45
C ARG A 4 13.64 27.62 10.33
N TYR A 5 12.77 27.91 9.38
CA TYR A 5 11.67 27.04 9.02
C TYR A 5 12.20 26.05 7.98
N PRO A 6 12.35 24.75 8.29
CA PRO A 6 13.04 23.80 7.43
C PRO A 6 12.31 23.44 6.12
N TYR A 7 11.09 23.97 5.91
CA TYR A 7 10.21 23.57 4.82
C TYR A 7 10.22 24.52 3.62
N TYR A 8 10.96 25.63 3.69
CA TYR A 8 11.03 26.60 2.59
C TYR A 8 12.38 27.30 2.52
N LEU A 9 12.78 27.67 1.31
CA LEU A 9 13.95 28.51 1.04
C LEU A 9 13.47 29.84 0.47
N LEU A 10 14.18 30.94 0.75
CA LEU A 10 13.91 32.20 0.08
C LEU A 10 14.24 32.08 -1.41
N ALA A 11 13.30 32.41 -2.29
CA ALA A 11 13.55 32.34 -3.74
C ALA A 11 14.72 33.23 -4.16
N ASP A 12 14.84 34.41 -3.55
CA ASP A 12 15.97 35.34 -3.72
C ASP A 12 17.16 35.02 -2.79
N SER A 13 17.49 33.73 -2.66
CA SER A 13 18.68 33.24 -1.99
C SER A 13 19.40 32.21 -2.87
N ARG A 14 20.70 32.03 -2.66
CA ARG A 14 21.46 31.05 -3.47
C ARG A 14 20.92 29.64 -3.30
N GLU A 15 20.53 29.29 -2.07
CA GLU A 15 19.90 28.01 -1.74
C GLU A 15 18.54 27.85 -2.45
N GLY A 16 17.71 28.90 -2.48
CA GLY A 16 16.44 28.90 -3.21
C GLY A 16 16.62 28.73 -4.72
N GLN A 17 17.55 29.47 -5.34
CA GLN A 17 17.87 29.32 -6.77
C GLN A 17 18.35 27.91 -7.13
N MET A 18 19.14 27.28 -6.25
CA MET A 18 19.60 25.91 -6.44
C MET A 18 18.45 24.91 -6.30
N LYS A 19 17.60 25.07 -5.27
CA LYS A 19 16.47 24.17 -5.05
C LYS A 19 15.40 24.31 -6.13
N GLU A 20 15.15 25.53 -6.62
CA GLU A 20 14.25 25.75 -7.74
C GLU A 20 14.74 25.03 -8.99
N ALA A 21 16.03 25.15 -9.30
CA ALA A 21 16.66 24.44 -10.42
C ALA A 21 16.63 22.91 -10.28
N GLU A 22 16.82 22.38 -9.07
CA GLU A 22 16.65 20.95 -8.77
C GLU A 22 15.20 20.50 -9.05
N VAL A 23 14.22 21.27 -8.56
CA VAL A 23 12.79 21.01 -8.69
C VAL A 23 12.32 21.09 -10.15
N THR A 24 12.82 22.05 -10.93
CA THR A 24 12.47 22.24 -12.35
C THR A 24 13.37 21.45 -13.29
N ARG A 25 14.42 20.79 -12.79
CA ARG A 25 15.47 20.11 -13.57
C ARG A 25 16.10 21.05 -14.62
N THR A 26 16.34 22.31 -14.26
CA THR A 26 16.98 23.33 -15.11
C THR A 26 18.28 23.82 -14.49
N SER A 27 19.07 24.58 -15.25
CA SER A 27 20.27 25.24 -14.68
C SER A 27 19.89 26.28 -13.60
N PRO A 28 20.66 26.39 -12.50
CA PRO A 28 20.45 27.43 -11.49
C PRO A 28 20.49 28.84 -12.06
N SER A 29 19.63 29.73 -11.54
CA SER A 29 19.62 31.14 -11.91
C SER A 29 20.96 31.81 -11.61
N SER A 30 21.39 32.69 -12.50
CA SER A 30 22.61 33.50 -12.38
C SER A 30 22.36 34.89 -11.79
N GLN A 31 21.11 35.22 -11.45
CA GLN A 31 20.77 36.53 -10.90
C GLN A 31 21.39 36.73 -9.50
N PRO A 32 21.90 37.94 -9.20
CA PRO A 32 22.43 38.24 -7.87
C PRO A 32 21.30 38.21 -6.82
N THR A 33 21.54 37.50 -5.72
CA THR A 33 20.55 37.32 -4.65
C THR A 33 20.65 38.46 -3.63
N ARG A 34 19.52 38.96 -3.14
CA ARG A 34 19.48 40.06 -2.16
C ARG A 34 18.66 39.70 -0.90
N GLY A 35 18.21 38.46 -0.77
CA GLY A 35 17.43 38.00 0.38
C GLY A 35 16.03 38.64 0.46
N ASN A 36 15.48 39.11 -0.66
CA ASN A 36 14.21 39.81 -0.68
C ASN A 36 13.01 38.86 -0.56
N ILE A 37 12.31 38.95 0.57
CA ILE A 37 11.12 38.15 0.88
C ILE A 37 9.98 38.38 -0.13
N ARG A 38 9.94 39.55 -0.79
CA ARG A 38 8.93 39.87 -1.80
C ARG A 38 9.00 38.97 -3.04
N HIS A 39 10.15 38.35 -3.29
CA HIS A 39 10.32 37.41 -4.40
C HIS A 39 9.77 36.01 -4.06
N GLY A 40 9.29 35.81 -2.83
CA GLY A 40 8.63 34.58 -2.40
C GLY A 40 9.58 33.50 -1.91
N PHE A 41 9.06 32.28 -1.90
CA PHE A 41 9.71 31.11 -1.31
C PHE A 41 9.67 29.92 -2.28
N VAL A 42 10.71 29.12 -2.22
CA VAL A 42 10.81 27.82 -2.90
C VAL A 42 10.48 26.75 -1.86
N TYR A 43 9.44 25.97 -2.16
CA TYR A 43 9.00 24.85 -1.34
C TYR A 43 9.50 23.52 -1.94
N GLU A 44 9.61 22.51 -1.09
CA GLU A 44 9.77 21.13 -1.54
C GLU A 44 8.52 20.71 -2.32
N ARG A 45 8.71 20.11 -3.52
CA ARG A 45 7.59 19.61 -4.34
C ARG A 45 7.62 18.10 -4.36
N VAL A 46 6.47 17.49 -4.08
CA VAL A 46 6.22 16.07 -4.36
C VAL A 46 5.77 15.95 -5.82
N PRO A 47 6.22 14.93 -6.59
CA PRO A 47 5.73 14.70 -7.94
C PRO A 47 4.20 14.64 -7.96
N HIS A 48 3.57 15.34 -8.91
CA HIS A 48 2.13 15.20 -9.15
C HIS A 48 1.87 13.90 -9.90
N ILE A 49 1.60 12.84 -9.14
CA ILE A 49 1.21 11.54 -9.67
C ILE A 49 -0.29 11.58 -9.94
N THR A 50 -0.68 11.33 -11.19
CA THR A 50 -2.10 11.31 -11.58
C THR A 50 -2.63 9.87 -11.58
N LEU A 51 -3.94 9.70 -11.36
CA LEU A 51 -4.57 8.39 -11.50
C LEU A 51 -4.29 7.75 -12.87
N LYS A 52 -4.22 8.57 -13.93
CA LYS A 52 -3.86 8.12 -15.28
C LYS A 52 -2.43 7.58 -15.36
N SER A 53 -1.46 8.20 -14.71
CA SER A 53 -0.06 7.70 -14.76
C SER A 53 0.10 6.38 -14.00
N ILE A 54 -0.67 6.17 -12.92
CA ILE A 54 -0.69 4.89 -12.19
C ILE A 54 -1.34 3.81 -13.07
N ALA A 55 -2.53 4.08 -13.61
CA ALA A 55 -3.29 3.09 -14.39
C ALA A 55 -2.62 2.65 -15.71
N ASN A 56 -1.68 3.44 -16.23
CA ASN A 56 -0.93 3.10 -17.46
C ASN A 56 0.49 2.60 -17.17
N ASN A 57 0.87 2.40 -15.91
CA ASN A 57 2.19 1.89 -15.56
C ASN A 57 2.22 0.36 -15.68
N ALA A 58 2.79 -0.15 -16.77
CA ALA A 58 2.94 -1.58 -17.02
C ALA A 58 3.85 -2.29 -15.99
N GLU A 59 4.70 -1.57 -15.25
CA GLU A 59 5.48 -2.18 -14.17
C GLU A 59 4.60 -2.69 -13.04
N ILE A 60 3.44 -2.06 -12.79
CA ILE A 60 2.49 -2.53 -11.77
C ILE A 60 1.99 -3.92 -12.12
N ASP A 61 1.66 -4.17 -13.39
CA ASP A 61 1.21 -5.49 -13.86
C ASP A 61 2.33 -6.53 -13.69
N VAL A 62 3.56 -6.18 -14.08
CA VAL A 62 4.73 -7.09 -13.95
C VAL A 62 5.03 -7.42 -12.49
N ILE A 63 4.95 -6.43 -11.59
CA ILE A 63 5.16 -6.62 -10.15
C ILE A 63 4.05 -7.50 -9.58
N TRP A 64 2.80 -7.27 -9.99
CA TRP A 64 1.66 -8.07 -9.55
C TRP A 64 1.84 -9.52 -9.97
N GLU A 65 2.10 -9.81 -11.25
CA GLU A 65 2.31 -11.17 -11.77
C GLU A 65 3.45 -11.89 -11.05
N ARG A 66 4.51 -11.16 -10.67
CA ARG A 66 5.65 -11.73 -9.96
C ARG A 66 5.36 -12.06 -8.50
N LEU A 67 4.62 -11.21 -7.78
CA LEU A 67 4.46 -11.30 -6.33
C LEU A 67 3.11 -11.87 -5.89
N GLN A 68 2.10 -11.85 -6.76
CA GLN A 68 0.79 -12.41 -6.49
C GLN A 68 0.84 -13.90 -6.10
N PRO A 69 1.62 -14.77 -6.78
CA PRO A 69 1.64 -16.20 -6.43
C PRO A 69 2.06 -16.45 -4.97
N ALA A 70 3.05 -15.69 -4.47
CA ALA A 70 3.49 -15.82 -3.08
C ALA A 70 2.42 -15.37 -2.07
N VAL A 71 1.61 -14.38 -2.43
CA VAL A 71 0.46 -13.95 -1.61
C VAL A 71 -0.63 -15.03 -1.60
N GLU A 72 -0.95 -15.61 -2.76
CA GLU A 72 -1.95 -16.68 -2.90
C GLU A 72 -1.55 -17.96 -2.17
N ASP A 73 -0.27 -18.34 -2.24
CA ASP A 73 0.30 -19.45 -1.47
C ASP A 73 0.15 -19.21 0.03
N ALA A 74 0.43 -17.99 0.50
CA ALA A 74 0.28 -17.63 1.91
C ALA A 74 -1.19 -17.63 2.37
N ILE A 75 -2.13 -17.19 1.52
CA ILE A 75 -3.58 -17.29 1.79
C ILE A 75 -4.00 -18.75 1.90
N THR A 76 -3.53 -19.59 0.98
CA THR A 76 -3.80 -21.03 0.99
C THR A 76 -3.28 -21.68 2.27
N ALA A 77 -2.06 -21.35 2.67
CA ALA A 77 -1.47 -21.81 3.93
C ALA A 77 -2.26 -21.33 5.16
N LEU A 78 -2.71 -20.07 5.16
CA LEU A 78 -3.55 -19.53 6.24
C LEU A 78 -4.90 -20.24 6.34
N ASN A 79 -5.57 -20.46 5.21
CA ASN A 79 -6.84 -21.17 5.16
C ASN A 79 -6.67 -22.63 5.63
N ALA A 80 -5.60 -23.30 5.21
CA ALA A 80 -5.27 -24.65 5.70
C ALA A 80 -4.99 -24.67 7.20
N ALA A 81 -4.28 -23.65 7.74
CA ALA A 81 -4.01 -23.54 9.17
C ALA A 81 -5.25 -23.20 10.00
N LEU A 82 -6.31 -22.67 9.40
CA LEU A 82 -7.58 -22.38 10.05
C LEU A 82 -8.63 -23.47 9.85
N ALA A 83 -8.39 -24.44 8.97
CA ALA A 83 -9.30 -25.55 8.74
C ALA A 83 -9.65 -26.28 10.05
N GLY A 84 -10.94 -26.44 10.32
CA GLY A 84 -11.45 -27.03 11.56
C GLY A 84 -11.49 -26.08 12.77
N HIS A 85 -11.13 -24.81 12.62
CA HIS A 85 -11.20 -23.85 13.72
C HIS A 85 -12.63 -23.59 14.17
N SER A 86 -12.87 -23.68 15.48
CA SER A 86 -14.23 -23.70 16.05
C SER A 86 -14.91 -22.34 16.09
N THR A 87 -14.16 -21.23 16.07
CA THR A 87 -14.76 -19.90 16.14
C THR A 87 -14.98 -19.36 14.74
N PRO A 88 -16.24 -19.14 14.33
CA PRO A 88 -16.54 -18.55 13.05
C PRO A 88 -16.13 -17.08 13.03
N PHE A 89 -15.70 -16.59 11.87
CA PHE A 89 -15.26 -15.22 11.69
C PHE A 89 -16.33 -14.40 10.97
N LYS A 90 -16.65 -13.21 11.49
CA LYS A 90 -17.56 -12.27 10.80
C LYS A 90 -16.77 -11.45 9.80
N VAL A 91 -17.07 -11.62 8.51
CA VAL A 91 -16.44 -10.82 7.45
C VAL A 91 -16.86 -9.36 7.58
N GLU A 92 -15.89 -8.45 7.64
CA GLU A 92 -16.14 -7.01 7.75
C GLU A 92 -16.22 -6.32 6.39
N THR A 93 -15.44 -6.80 5.41
CA THR A 93 -15.23 -6.16 4.11
C THR A 93 -15.39 -7.14 2.94
N GLY A 94 -15.75 -6.64 1.77
CA GLY A 94 -15.86 -7.43 0.54
C GLY A 94 -17.25 -8.03 0.29
N GLY A 95 -17.34 -8.92 -0.71
CA GLY A 95 -18.62 -9.48 -1.19
C GLY A 95 -19.41 -10.30 -0.17
N ARG A 96 -18.76 -10.77 0.90
CA ARG A 96 -19.39 -11.51 2.00
C ARG A 96 -19.53 -10.68 3.28
N ALA A 97 -19.39 -9.36 3.23
CA ALA A 97 -19.49 -8.50 4.40
C ALA A 97 -20.78 -8.78 5.21
N GLY A 98 -20.62 -8.95 6.52
CA GLY A 98 -21.68 -9.33 7.45
C GLY A 98 -22.00 -10.82 7.53
N LYS A 99 -21.44 -11.68 6.65
CA LYS A 99 -21.57 -13.14 6.73
C LYS A 99 -20.52 -13.74 7.68
N MET A 100 -20.82 -14.94 8.17
CA MET A 100 -19.91 -15.72 9.02
C MET A 100 -19.20 -16.76 8.16
N ILE A 101 -17.87 -16.80 8.23
CA ILE A 101 -17.05 -17.90 7.72
C ILE A 101 -16.94 -18.94 8.84
N ASP A 102 -17.45 -20.14 8.60
CA ASP A 102 -17.24 -21.29 9.48
C ASP A 102 -16.12 -22.15 8.90
N PHE A 103 -14.96 -22.17 9.55
CA PHE A 103 -13.79 -22.88 9.09
C PHE A 103 -13.90 -24.41 9.19
N ARG A 104 -15.02 -24.95 9.69
CA ARG A 104 -15.30 -26.39 9.76
C ARG A 104 -16.11 -26.91 8.58
N ASN A 105 -16.68 -26.01 7.79
CA ASN A 105 -17.40 -26.40 6.59
C ASN A 105 -16.41 -26.70 5.46
N ASP A 106 -16.90 -27.32 4.40
CA ASP A 106 -16.16 -27.49 3.15
C ASP A 106 -17.01 -27.00 1.98
N GLY A 107 -16.35 -26.65 0.87
CA GLY A 107 -17.01 -26.23 -0.38
C GLY A 107 -16.82 -24.76 -0.71
N GLU A 108 -17.64 -24.28 -1.64
CA GLU A 108 -17.53 -22.95 -2.22
C GLU A 108 -18.86 -22.19 -2.10
N VAL A 109 -18.77 -20.87 -1.94
CA VAL A 109 -19.91 -19.95 -1.90
C VAL A 109 -19.82 -19.03 -3.11
N ALA A 110 -20.89 -18.97 -3.90
CA ALA A 110 -21.01 -18.02 -4.99
C ALA A 110 -21.15 -16.59 -4.45
N LEU A 111 -20.27 -15.71 -4.90
CA LEU A 111 -20.35 -14.28 -4.65
C LEU A 111 -21.40 -13.63 -5.55
N ALA A 112 -21.80 -12.40 -5.21
CA ALA A 112 -22.68 -11.59 -6.05
C ALA A 112 -22.08 -11.30 -7.45
N SER A 113 -20.74 -11.35 -7.58
CA SER A 113 -20.02 -11.27 -8.86
C SER A 113 -20.17 -12.52 -9.74
N GLY A 114 -20.66 -13.63 -9.18
CA GLY A 114 -20.68 -14.95 -9.82
C GLY A 114 -19.39 -15.76 -9.64
N GLU A 115 -18.36 -15.18 -9.03
CA GLU A 115 -17.13 -15.88 -8.69
C GLU A 115 -17.34 -16.81 -7.49
N LEU A 116 -16.55 -17.88 -7.43
CA LEU A 116 -16.59 -18.87 -6.35
C LEU A 116 -15.53 -18.51 -5.31
N ALA A 117 -15.95 -18.48 -4.04
CA ALA A 117 -15.07 -18.23 -2.90
C ALA A 117 -15.07 -19.44 -1.96
N PRO A 118 -13.96 -19.74 -1.27
CA PRO A 118 -13.91 -20.84 -0.30
C PRO A 118 -14.92 -20.60 0.84
N ALA A 119 -15.83 -21.54 1.08
CA ALA A 119 -16.86 -21.43 2.12
C ALA A 119 -16.26 -21.35 3.54
N ALA A 120 -15.13 -22.02 3.73
CA ALA A 120 -14.41 -22.15 4.99
C ALA A 120 -13.02 -21.51 4.96
N GLY A 121 -12.82 -20.53 4.09
CA GLY A 121 -11.55 -19.83 3.95
C GLY A 121 -11.76 -18.35 3.63
N PHE A 122 -10.69 -17.59 3.79
CA PHE A 122 -10.63 -16.18 3.45
C PHE A 122 -10.29 -15.97 1.98
N MET A 123 -10.87 -14.92 1.40
CA MET A 123 -10.29 -14.22 0.26
C MET A 123 -9.30 -13.16 0.73
N GLU A 124 -8.40 -12.71 -0.14
CA GLU A 124 -7.33 -11.77 0.22
C GLU A 124 -7.84 -10.52 0.98
N TRP A 125 -8.94 -9.93 0.52
CA TRP A 125 -9.53 -8.71 1.09
C TRP A 125 -10.44 -8.93 2.31
N GLU A 126 -10.61 -10.18 2.75
CA GLU A 126 -11.41 -10.54 3.94
C GLU A 126 -10.52 -10.89 5.15
N ILE A 127 -9.21 -11.04 4.94
CA ILE A 127 -8.27 -11.35 6.01
C ILE A 127 -8.17 -10.14 6.96
N PRO A 128 -8.41 -10.33 8.27
CA PRO A 128 -8.39 -9.22 9.21
C PRO A 128 -6.99 -8.62 9.34
N ARG A 129 -6.92 -7.33 9.69
CA ARG A 129 -5.63 -6.66 9.93
C ARG A 129 -4.93 -7.21 11.18
N GLU A 130 -5.69 -7.56 12.21
CA GLU A 130 -5.20 -8.13 13.45
C GLU A 130 -5.76 -9.54 13.63
N VAL A 131 -4.94 -10.47 14.11
CA VAL A 131 -5.36 -11.85 14.40
C VAL A 131 -6.23 -11.91 15.65
N ASP A 132 -7.24 -12.78 15.66
CA ASP A 132 -7.99 -13.06 16.88
C ASP A 132 -7.09 -13.79 17.90
N VAL A 133 -7.21 -13.41 19.17
CA VAL A 133 -6.51 -14.05 20.29
C VAL A 133 -6.77 -15.56 20.31
N LYS A 134 -7.97 -16.01 19.90
CA LYS A 134 -8.40 -17.41 19.88
C LYS A 134 -7.78 -18.24 18.76
N TRP A 135 -7.11 -17.62 17.79
CA TRP A 135 -6.51 -18.37 16.68
C TRP A 135 -5.36 -19.26 17.16
N PRO A 136 -5.20 -20.46 16.54
CA PRO A 136 -4.04 -21.32 16.76
C PRO A 136 -2.73 -20.60 16.45
N ALA A 137 -1.65 -21.01 17.12
CA ALA A 137 -0.31 -20.43 16.90
C ALA A 137 0.14 -20.56 15.44
N ALA A 138 -0.16 -21.70 14.79
CA ALA A 138 0.15 -21.91 13.38
C ALA A 138 -0.57 -20.90 12.46
N SER A 139 -1.84 -20.62 12.72
CA SER A 139 -2.63 -19.64 11.94
C SER A 139 -2.13 -18.21 12.15
N LYS A 140 -1.68 -17.87 13.36
CA LYS A 140 -1.06 -16.57 13.66
C LYS A 140 0.26 -16.39 12.89
N GLN A 141 1.07 -17.44 12.79
CA GLN A 141 2.30 -17.40 11.99
C GLN A 141 1.95 -17.26 10.50
N ALA A 142 1.02 -18.06 9.97
CA ALA A 142 0.61 -17.97 8.57
C ALA A 142 0.02 -16.59 8.21
N HIS A 143 -0.70 -15.95 9.14
CA HIS A 143 -1.19 -14.58 8.96
C HIS A 143 -0.03 -13.58 8.88
N ALA A 144 0.98 -13.71 9.75
CA ALA A 144 2.16 -12.87 9.71
C ALA A 144 2.93 -13.02 8.39
N ASP A 145 3.09 -14.27 7.91
CA ASP A 145 3.76 -14.57 6.64
C ASP A 145 2.98 -13.96 5.46
N TRP A 146 1.65 -14.09 5.44
CA TRP A 146 0.79 -13.42 4.45
C TRP A 146 0.95 -11.89 4.49
N TRP A 147 0.99 -11.30 5.69
CA TRP A 147 1.15 -9.85 5.85
C TRP A 147 2.50 -9.37 5.31
N GLN A 148 3.57 -10.15 5.51
CA GLN A 148 4.87 -9.87 4.93
C GLN A 148 4.84 -9.88 3.40
N GLN A 149 4.22 -10.89 2.78
CA GLN A 149 4.11 -10.96 1.31
C GLN A 149 3.28 -9.79 0.75
N ARG A 150 2.18 -9.45 1.41
CA ARG A 150 1.32 -8.33 1.01
C ARG A 150 2.03 -6.98 1.13
N ILE A 151 2.79 -6.76 2.20
CA ILE A 151 3.62 -5.55 2.35
C ILE A 151 4.73 -5.50 1.31
N ALA A 152 5.39 -6.63 1.03
CA ALA A 152 6.43 -6.70 0.01
C ALA A 152 5.88 -6.29 -1.36
N ARG A 153 4.71 -6.83 -1.75
CA ARG A 153 4.00 -6.44 -2.97
C ARG A 153 3.64 -4.96 -3.00
N GLN A 154 3.05 -4.44 -1.92
CA GLN A 154 2.69 -3.03 -1.86
C GLN A 154 3.91 -2.12 -1.97
N LYS A 155 5.01 -2.46 -1.29
CA LYS A 155 6.24 -1.66 -1.31
C LYS A 155 6.85 -1.57 -2.71
N GLU A 156 6.81 -2.65 -3.49
CA GLU A 156 7.31 -2.63 -4.87
C GLU A 156 6.39 -1.82 -5.80
N ILE A 157 5.07 -1.97 -5.66
CA ILE A 157 4.10 -1.15 -6.42
C ILE A 157 4.28 0.35 -6.08
N ASP A 158 4.42 0.69 -4.81
CA ASP A 158 4.64 2.08 -4.39
C ASP A 158 5.96 2.63 -4.94
N ALA A 159 7.00 1.80 -5.02
CA ALA A 159 8.28 2.17 -5.59
C ALA A 159 8.23 2.40 -7.12
N SER A 160 7.33 1.72 -7.85
CA SER A 160 7.14 1.95 -9.29
C SER A 160 6.25 3.16 -9.60
N ILE A 161 5.52 3.66 -8.60
CA ILE A 161 4.66 4.84 -8.73
C ILE A 161 5.41 6.16 -8.45
N ALA A 162 6.53 6.09 -7.71
CA ALA A 162 7.32 7.22 -7.21
C ALA A 162 8.14 7.97 -8.27
#